data_AF-A0A849M9I3-F1
#
_entry.id   AF-A0A849M9I3-F1
#
_cell.length_a   1.000
_cell.length_b   1.000
_cell.length_c   1.000
_cell.angle_alpha   90.00
_cell.angle_beta   90.00
_cell.angle_gamma   90.00
#
_symmetry.space_group_name_H-M   'P 1'
#
loop_
_entity.id
_entity.type
_entity.pdbx_description
1 polymer ?
#
loop_
_entity_poly.entity_id
_entity_poly.type
_entity_poly.pdbx_seq_one_letter_code
_entity_poly.pdbx_strand_id
1 'polypeptide(L)'
;MSSGYEKKDVSVKGLILGTIGLVLLIIVMVVFVRDYFVYNMENAITESAVNNPAKDLMEIQKAENQLLTRFKVIDKEKGMYQIPIDLAMKLVVQDYNK
;
A
#
# COMPACT_ATOMS: atom_id res chain seq x y z
N MET A 1 45.18 16.82 52.05
CA MET A 1 44.66 15.57 52.64
C MET A 1 43.50 15.11 51.77
N SER A 2 43.68 13.97 51.09
CA SER A 2 42.72 13.46 50.11
C SER A 2 41.49 12.90 50.83
N SER A 3 40.34 13.58 50.69
CA SER A 3 39.07 13.12 51.22
C SER A 3 38.62 11.90 50.41
N GLY A 4 38.58 10.76 51.08
CA GLY A 4 38.32 9.45 50.50
C GLY A 4 36.88 9.34 50.00
N TYR A 5 36.74 8.95 48.74
CA TYR A 5 35.47 8.49 48.20
C TYR A 5 35.03 7.22 48.94
N GLU A 6 33.97 7.33 49.74
CA GLU A 6 33.24 6.17 50.21
C GLU A 6 32.64 5.47 48.99
N LYS A 7 33.22 4.34 48.60
CA LYS A 7 32.63 3.46 47.59
C LYS A 7 31.44 2.77 48.23
N LYS A 8 30.26 3.37 48.06
CA LYS A 8 28.99 2.72 48.38
C LYS A 8 28.84 1.57 47.38
N ASP A 9 29.25 0.37 47.77
CA ASP A 9 29.13 -0.82 46.95
C ASP A 9 27.65 -1.01 46.59
N VAL A 10 27.35 -0.80 45.30
CA VAL A 10 26.01 -0.97 44.77
C VAL A 10 25.64 -2.42 44.96
N SER A 11 24.48 -2.68 45.57
CA SER A 11 24.02 -4.04 45.78
C SER A 11 23.77 -4.70 44.41
N VAL A 12 24.66 -5.62 44.02
CA VAL A 12 24.61 -6.29 42.70
C VAL A 12 23.24 -6.94 42.46
N LYS A 13 22.60 -7.46 43.52
CA LYS A 13 21.23 -8.00 43.46
C LYS A 13 20.18 -6.94 43.11
N GLY A 14 20.28 -5.75 43.72
CA GLY A 14 19.37 -4.64 43.42
C GLY A 14 19.56 -4.10 42.01
N LEU A 15 20.82 -4.06 41.54
CA LEU A 15 21.14 -3.66 40.18
C LEU A 15 20.56 -4.64 39.14
N ILE A 16 20.70 -5.95 39.37
CA ILE A 16 20.13 -6.98 38.49
C ILE A 16 18.60 -6.89 38.47
N LEU A 17 17.94 -6.78 39.63
CA LEU A 17 16.48 -6.63 39.68
C LEU A 17 16.00 -5.36 38.98
N GLY A 18 16.69 -4.24 39.19
CA GLY A 18 16.35 -2.96 38.54
C GLY A 18 16.50 -3.04 37.02
N THR A 19 17.56 -3.72 36.55
CA THR A 19 17.80 -3.92 35.11
C THR A 19 16.72 -4.79 34.48
N ILE A 20 16.34 -5.90 35.13
CA ILE A 20 15.25 -6.76 34.66
C ILE A 20 13.93 -6.00 34.62
N GLY A 21 13.63 -5.21 35.66
CA GLY A 21 12.42 -4.38 35.71
C GLY A 21 12.38 -3.36 34.58
N LEU A 22 13.51 -2.71 34.26
CA LEU A 22 13.61 -1.77 33.16
C LEU A 22 13.35 -2.44 31.80
N VAL A 23 13.95 -3.61 31.56
CA VAL A 23 13.76 -4.36 30.31
C VAL A 23 12.31 -4.79 30.16
N LEU A 24 11.68 -5.30 31.22
CA LEU A 24 10.27 -5.66 31.21
C LEU A 24 9.37 -4.46 30.91
N LEU A 25 9.66 -3.30 31.49
CA LEU A 25 8.91 -2.06 31.22
C LEU A 25 9.02 -1.69 29.74
N ILE A 26 10.21 -1.76 29.14
CA ILE A 26 10.41 -1.49 27.72
C ILE A 26 9.60 -2.47 26.86
N ILE A 27 9.59 -3.76 27.19
CA ILE A 27 8.80 -4.77 26.46
C ILE A 27 7.31 -4.43 26.52
N VAL A 28 6.78 -4.11 27.71
CA VAL A 28 5.38 -3.70 27.88
C VAL A 28 5.06 -2.47 27.04
N MET A 29 5.94 -1.47 27.04
CA MET A 29 5.77 -0.26 26.24
C MET A 29 5.74 -0.56 24.74
N VAL A 30 6.63 -1.43 24.25
CA VAL A 30 6.67 -1.83 22.83
C VAL A 30 5.38 -2.54 22.41
N VAL A 31 4.88 -3.45 23.24
CA VAL A 31 3.60 -4.14 22.98
C VAL A 31 2.44 -3.14 22.97
N PHE A 32 2.38 -2.26 23.97
CA PHE A 32 1.35 -1.24 24.07
C PHE A 32 1.34 -0.28 22.87
N VAL A 33 2.51 0.15 22.41
CA VAL A 33 2.64 1.00 21.21
C VAL A 33 2.14 0.26 19.98
N ARG A 34 2.48 -1.02 19.80
CA ARG A 34 1.96 -1.83 18.68
C ARG A 34 0.44 -1.93 18.73
N ASP A 35 -0.14 -2.28 19.88
CA ASP A 35 -1.59 -2.43 20.02
C ASP A 35 -2.31 -1.10 19.79
N TYR A 36 -1.77 0.00 20.34
CA TYR A 36 -2.32 1.34 20.12
C TYR A 36 -2.22 1.75 18.65
N PHE A 37 -1.11 1.45 17.96
CA PHE A 37 -0.97 1.71 16.54
C PHE A 37 -1.90 0.84 15.69
N VAL A 38 -2.03 -0.45 15.98
CA VAL A 38 -2.93 -1.35 15.24
C VAL A 38 -4.38 -0.90 15.42
N TYR A 39 -4.78 -0.56 16.65
CA TYR A 39 -6.14 -0.09 16.95
C TYR A 39 -6.49 1.23 16.24
N ASN A 40 -5.56 2.19 16.19
CA ASN A 40 -5.82 3.50 15.59
C ASN A 40 -5.53 3.57 14.08
N MET A 41 -4.67 2.69 13.55
CA MET A 41 -4.10 2.82 12.20
C MET A 41 -4.54 1.73 11.21
N GLU A 42 -5.62 1.01 11.53
CA GLU A 42 -6.29 0.09 10.60
C GLU A 42 -6.81 0.81 9.33
N ASN A 43 -7.16 2.10 9.47
CA ASN A 43 -7.67 2.90 8.35
C ASN A 43 -6.56 3.46 7.43
N ALA A 44 -5.36 3.75 7.96
CA ALA A 44 -4.30 4.42 7.18
C ALA A 44 -3.51 3.46 6.27
N ILE A 45 -3.36 2.18 6.66
CA ILE A 45 -2.66 1.16 5.84
C ILE A 45 -3.53 0.78 4.62
N THR A 46 -4.85 0.75 4.80
CA THR A 46 -5.78 0.52 3.70
C THR A 46 -5.73 1.69 2.70
N GLU A 47 -5.73 2.93 3.18
CA GLU A 47 -5.73 4.12 2.32
C GLU A 47 -4.40 4.34 1.58
N SER A 48 -3.26 4.05 2.21
CA SER A 48 -1.94 4.14 1.55
C SER A 48 -1.69 3.02 0.53
N ALA A 49 -2.35 1.85 0.67
CA ALA A 49 -2.40 0.82 -0.38
C ALA A 49 -3.44 1.10 -1.48
N VAL A 50 -4.42 1.98 -1.21
CA VAL A 50 -5.46 2.43 -2.16
C VAL A 50 -4.96 3.61 -3.00
N ASN A 51 -4.18 4.52 -2.43
CA ASN A 51 -3.54 5.66 -3.11
C ASN A 51 -2.30 5.26 -3.93
N ASN A 52 -2.26 4.03 -4.47
CA ASN A 52 -1.28 3.70 -5.48
C ASN A 52 -1.77 4.30 -6.80
N PRO A 53 -1.16 5.37 -7.34
CA PRO A 53 -1.57 5.95 -8.62
C PRO A 53 -1.57 4.91 -9.75
N ALA A 54 -0.81 3.82 -9.61
CA ALA A 54 -0.85 2.71 -10.56
C ALA A 54 -2.20 1.96 -10.59
N LYS A 55 -2.95 1.89 -9.47
CA LYS A 55 -4.28 1.25 -9.44
C LYS A 55 -5.31 2.09 -10.19
N ASP A 56 -5.31 3.39 -9.97
CA ASP A 56 -6.20 4.35 -10.65
C ASP A 56 -5.95 4.37 -12.17
N LEU A 57 -4.68 4.45 -12.57
CA LEU A 57 -4.29 4.33 -13.99
C LEU A 57 -4.68 2.98 -14.60
N MET A 58 -4.57 1.88 -13.84
CA MET A 58 -4.94 0.55 -14.33
C MET A 58 -6.46 0.40 -14.48
N GLU A 59 -7.25 1.07 -13.65
CA GLU A 59 -8.71 1.11 -13.76
C GLU A 59 -9.15 1.95 -14.96
N ILE A 60 -8.54 3.12 -15.17
CA ILE A 60 -8.75 3.97 -16.35
C ILE A 60 -8.39 3.20 -17.63
N GLN A 61 -7.21 2.55 -17.68
CA GLN A 61 -6.81 1.73 -18.83
C GLN A 61 -7.77 0.56 -19.10
N LYS A 62 -8.29 -0.08 -18.04
CA LYS A 62 -9.29 -1.15 -18.19
C LYS A 62 -10.59 -0.61 -18.77
N ALA A 63 -11.06 0.55 -18.32
CA ALA A 63 -12.26 1.19 -18.85
C ALA A 63 -12.09 1.58 -20.33
N GLU A 64 -10.96 2.19 -20.69
CA GLU A 64 -10.62 2.54 -22.07
C GLU A 64 -10.54 1.31 -22.98
N ASN A 65 -9.81 0.27 -22.56
CA ASN A 65 -9.71 -0.97 -23.32
C ASN A 65 -11.08 -1.63 -23.52
N GLN A 66 -11.97 -1.58 -22.54
CA GLN A 66 -13.33 -2.12 -22.69
C GLN A 66 -14.16 -1.35 -23.71
N LEU A 67 -13.96 -0.04 -23.86
CA LEU A 67 -14.64 0.76 -24.89
C LEU A 67 -14.11 0.49 -26.29
N LEU A 68 -12.79 0.30 -26.43
CA LEU A 68 -12.12 0.12 -27.73
C LEU A 68 -12.18 -1.30 -28.29
N THR A 69 -12.45 -2.30 -27.44
CA THR A 69 -12.46 -3.73 -27.82
C THR A 69 -13.85 -4.31 -28.09
N ARG A 70 -14.92 -3.50 -27.97
CA ARG A 70 -16.30 -3.99 -28.09
C ARG A 70 -16.98 -3.54 -29.38
N PHE A 71 -17.88 -4.40 -29.86
CA PHE A 71 -18.84 -4.02 -30.88
C PHE A 71 -19.96 -3.20 -30.26
N LYS A 72 -20.28 -2.06 -30.86
CA LYS A 72 -21.40 -1.21 -30.44
C LYS A 72 -22.15 -0.72 -31.66
N VAL A 73 -23.47 -0.65 -31.54
CA VAL A 73 -24.29 -0.04 -32.58
C VAL A 73 -24.37 1.46 -32.30
N ILE A 74 -23.87 2.30 -33.20
CA ILE A 74 -23.86 3.76 -33.02
C ILE A 74 -25.18 4.35 -33.52
N ASP A 75 -25.61 3.94 -34.71
CA ASP A 75 -26.86 4.40 -35.31
C ASP A 75 -27.41 3.30 -36.23
N LYS A 76 -28.53 2.68 -35.84
CA LYS A 76 -29.17 1.61 -36.62
C LYS A 76 -29.81 2.12 -37.90
N GLU A 77 -30.35 3.34 -37.89
CA GLU A 77 -31.07 3.89 -39.04
C GLU A 77 -30.10 4.27 -40.16
N LYS A 78 -28.89 4.65 -39.79
CA LYS A 78 -27.81 4.97 -40.74
C LYS A 78 -26.85 3.80 -40.99
N GLY A 79 -27.10 2.64 -40.40
CA GLY A 79 -26.24 1.45 -40.54
C GLY A 79 -24.82 1.63 -39.99
N MET A 80 -24.62 2.51 -39.01
CA MET A 80 -23.30 2.80 -38.44
C MET A 80 -23.02 1.91 -37.22
N TYR A 81 -21.98 1.09 -37.34
CA TYR A 81 -21.52 0.16 -36.31
C TYR A 81 -20.08 0.48 -35.91
N GLN A 82 -19.83 0.50 -34.60
CA GLN A 82 -18.50 0.49 -34.02
C GLN A 82 -17.99 -0.95 -33.96
N ILE A 83 -16.80 -1.15 -34.49
CA ILE A 83 -16.05 -2.41 -34.43
C ILE A 83 -14.85 -2.26 -33.47
N PRO A 84 -14.34 -3.36 -32.90
CA PRO A 84 -13.11 -3.35 -32.12
C PRO A 84 -11.94 -2.79 -32.93
N ILE A 85 -11.07 -2.01 -32.27
CA ILE A 85 -9.96 -1.33 -32.94
C ILE A 85 -8.99 -2.30 -33.64
N ASP A 86 -8.77 -3.48 -33.07
CA ASP A 86 -7.93 -4.52 -33.67
C ASP A 86 -8.49 -5.02 -35.01
N LEU A 87 -9.81 -5.13 -35.11
CA LEU A 87 -10.48 -5.52 -36.33
C LEU A 87 -10.46 -4.39 -37.35
N ALA A 88 -10.69 -3.15 -36.91
CA ALA A 88 -10.60 -1.97 -37.76
C ALA A 88 -9.22 -1.86 -38.43
N MET A 89 -8.16 -2.00 -37.64
CA MET A 89 -6.79 -1.93 -38.14
C MET A 89 -6.49 -3.03 -39.17
N LYS A 90 -6.98 -4.27 -38.93
CA LYS A 90 -6.84 -5.37 -39.89
C LYS A 90 -7.55 -5.10 -41.22
N LEU A 91 -8.78 -4.58 -41.16
CA LEU A 91 -9.56 -4.25 -42.35
C LEU A 91 -8.89 -3.13 -43.16
N VAL A 92 -8.40 -2.08 -42.48
CA VAL A 92 -7.69 -0.98 -43.15
C VAL A 92 -6.41 -1.47 -43.85
N VAL A 93 -5.62 -2.34 -43.20
CA VAL A 93 -4.42 -2.92 -43.83
C VAL A 93 -4.79 -3.85 -44.99
N GLN A 94 -5.87 -4.62 -44.87
CA GLN A 94 -6.36 -5.49 -45.93
C GLN A 94 -6.85 -4.68 -47.15
N ASP A 95 -7.56 -3.58 -46.92
CA ASP A 95 -8.03 -2.68 -47.96
C ASP A 95 -6.87 -1.93 -48.64
N TYR A 96 -5.83 -1.57 -47.89
CA TYR A 96 -4.62 -0.96 -48.45
C TYR A 96 -3.81 -1.92 -49.33
N ASN A 97 -3.80 -3.21 -49.01
CA ASN A 97 -3.04 -4.23 -49.74
C ASN A 97 -3.79 -4.83 -50.95
N LYS A 98 -4.96 -4.29 -51.31
CA LYS A 98 -5.75 -4.65 -52.49
C LYS A 98 -5.51 -3.68 -53.65
#